data_AF-A0A2S3W2W3-F1
#
_entry.id   AF-A0A2S3W2W3-F1
#
_cell.length_a   1.000
_cell.length_b   1.000
_cell.length_c   1.000
_cell.angle_alpha   90.00
_cell.angle_beta   90.00
_cell.angle_gamma   90.00
#
_symmetry.space_group_name_H-M   'P 1'
#
loop_
_entity.id
_entity.type
_entity.pdbx_description
1 polymer ?
#
loop_
_entity_poly.entity_id
_entity_poly.type
_entity_poly.pdbx_seq_one_letter_code
_entity_poly.pdbx_strand_id
1 'polypeptide(L)'
;MSNPKYATARAVPTVMADPTTLDPKAVRCLWTRPVPAGMGDATYLPSVVFVDGTECPLACAMDGLAARQFCQKIAAVHDWPVKDGRALDESREVAQARIMASLDDNDRKTVDGVGMVNMPGTGRIAAMFAHDAGLPYGFAMEAVTRRLTALFRQMVIPGQDTDEHRQAAMDAATDKMAELYRGEKPQPGLSELGTHGAGVVIADYCHDRNRTDDDYQRALTATLEALGDLWTERGIGEVERNRMTDEVMDTSLRRWFALTGRVVAG
;
A
#
# COMPACT_ATOMS: atom_id res chain seq x y z
N MET A 1 -19.50 -1.69 39.99
CA MET A 1 -19.80 -0.70 38.94
C MET A 1 -19.20 -1.24 37.66
N SER A 2 -19.99 -1.64 36.67
CA SER A 2 -19.45 -2.07 35.37
C SER A 2 -18.95 -0.83 34.64
N ASN A 3 -17.67 -0.78 34.28
CA ASN A 3 -17.17 0.30 33.42
C ASN A 3 -18.03 0.35 32.15
N PRO A 4 -18.48 1.54 31.73
CA PRO A 4 -19.24 1.67 30.49
C PRO A 4 -18.39 1.15 29.34
N LYS A 5 -18.96 0.23 28.55
CA LYS A 5 -18.27 -0.31 27.38
C LYS A 5 -18.41 0.63 26.19
N TYR A 6 -17.32 0.88 25.49
CA TYR A 6 -17.29 1.80 24.34
C TYR A 6 -17.70 1.08 23.05
N ALA A 7 -18.62 1.70 22.31
CA ALA A 7 -19.17 1.14 21.08
C ALA A 7 -18.55 1.73 19.80
N THR A 8 -17.81 2.83 19.88
CA THR A 8 -17.18 3.49 18.72
C THR A 8 -15.89 4.18 19.17
N ALA A 9 -15.01 4.50 18.22
CA ALA A 9 -13.76 5.21 18.54
C ALA A 9 -14.01 6.58 19.21
N ARG A 10 -15.09 7.27 18.83
CA ARG A 10 -15.46 8.58 19.38
C ARG A 10 -15.90 8.53 20.84
N ALA A 11 -16.31 7.36 21.33
CA ALA A 11 -16.69 7.16 22.72
C ALA A 11 -15.48 6.95 23.65
N VAL A 12 -14.29 6.72 23.08
CA VAL A 12 -13.05 6.51 23.84
C VAL A 12 -12.52 7.86 24.31
N PRO A 13 -12.37 8.09 25.62
CA PRO A 13 -11.95 9.39 26.16
C PRO A 13 -10.44 9.64 26.04
N THR A 14 -9.68 8.61 25.69
CA THR A 14 -8.21 8.60 25.63
C THR A 14 -7.71 8.50 24.18
N VAL A 15 -6.44 8.86 23.97
CA VAL A 15 -5.77 8.76 22.66
C VAL A 15 -5.64 7.30 22.19
N MET A 16 -5.60 6.36 23.14
CA MET A 16 -5.56 4.92 22.89
C MET A 16 -6.73 4.24 23.59
N ALA A 17 -7.36 3.28 22.92
CA ALA A 17 -8.40 2.44 23.49
C ALA A 17 -7.82 1.37 24.43
N ASP A 18 -8.49 1.17 25.56
CA ASP A 18 -8.26 0.02 26.43
C ASP A 18 -9.17 -1.14 25.98
N PRO A 19 -8.63 -2.29 25.51
CA PRO A 19 -9.40 -3.46 25.10
C PRO A 19 -10.44 -3.92 26.13
N THR A 20 -10.16 -3.77 27.42
CA THR A 20 -11.06 -4.23 28.50
C THR A 20 -12.33 -3.40 28.61
N THR A 21 -12.31 -2.19 28.04
CA THR A 21 -13.42 -1.24 28.06
C THR A 21 -14.23 -1.22 26.77
N LEU A 22 -13.91 -2.05 25.78
CA LEU A 22 -14.64 -2.10 24.51
C LEU A 22 -15.85 -3.03 24.60
N ASP A 23 -16.94 -2.67 23.92
CA ASP A 23 -18.04 -3.61 23.68
C ASP A 23 -17.57 -4.65 22.65
N PRO A 24 -17.50 -5.95 23.00
CA PRO A 24 -17.10 -6.98 22.04
C PRO A 24 -17.94 -6.99 20.76
N LYS A 25 -19.22 -6.59 20.83
CA LYS A 25 -20.09 -6.52 19.64
C LYS A 25 -19.80 -5.32 18.75
N ALA A 26 -19.10 -4.32 19.29
CA ALA A 26 -18.67 -3.15 18.56
C ALA A 26 -17.29 -3.31 17.92
N VAL A 27 -16.52 -4.33 18.33
CA VAL A 27 -15.23 -4.64 17.74
C VAL A 27 -15.42 -5.45 16.48
N ARG A 28 -14.93 -4.91 15.36
CA ARG A 28 -14.96 -5.59 14.07
C ARG A 28 -13.74 -6.49 13.90
N CYS A 29 -12.56 -5.93 14.11
CA CYS A 29 -11.29 -6.63 14.05
C CYS A 29 -10.18 -5.79 14.70
N LEU A 30 -9.10 -6.46 15.05
CA LEU A 30 -7.81 -5.84 15.30
C LEU A 30 -7.06 -5.72 13.98
N TRP A 31 -6.38 -4.61 13.74
CA TRP A 31 -5.54 -4.44 12.56
C TRP A 31 -4.24 -3.73 12.91
N THR A 32 -3.25 -3.93 12.05
CA THR A 32 -1.93 -3.32 12.17
C THR A 32 -1.79 -2.26 11.08
N ARG A 33 -2.08 -0.99 11.42
CA ARG A 33 -2.09 0.11 10.45
C ARG A 33 -0.66 0.54 10.12
N PRO A 34 -0.22 0.58 8.86
CA PRO A 34 1.02 1.25 8.51
C PRO A 34 0.87 2.76 8.79
N VAL A 35 1.82 3.33 9.52
CA VAL A 35 1.92 4.78 9.72
C VAL A 35 2.99 5.28 8.76
N PRO A 36 2.67 6.24 7.87
CA PRO A 36 3.68 6.86 7.03
C PRO A 36 4.75 7.51 7.93
N ALA A 37 5.90 6.85 8.05
CA ALA A 37 7.11 7.54 8.45
C ALA A 37 7.62 8.29 7.21
N GLY A 38 8.33 9.40 7.38
CA GLY A 38 9.03 10.06 6.28
C GLY A 38 10.15 9.17 5.70
N MET A 39 11.38 9.69 5.57
CA MET A 39 12.55 8.89 5.15
C MET A 39 13.06 7.96 6.27
N GLY A 40 12.21 7.12 6.84
CA GLY A 40 12.56 6.16 7.90
C GLY A 40 11.85 4.82 7.72
N ASP A 41 12.21 3.84 8.54
CA ASP A 41 11.60 2.52 8.52
C ASP A 41 10.09 2.60 8.75
N ALA A 42 9.33 1.76 8.04
CA ALA A 42 7.89 1.69 8.17
C ALA A 42 7.51 1.35 9.62
N THR A 43 6.75 2.24 10.26
CA THR A 43 6.20 2.00 11.60
C THR A 43 4.75 1.60 11.50
N TYR A 44 4.28 0.82 12.45
CA TYR A 44 2.95 0.25 12.44
C TYR A 44 2.24 0.55 13.75
N LEU A 45 0.96 0.93 13.65
CA LEU A 45 0.09 1.24 14.77
C LEU A 45 -0.91 0.10 14.97
N PRO A 46 -0.82 -0.64 16.09
CA PRO A 46 -1.87 -1.58 16.48
C PRO A 46 -3.14 -0.80 16.79
N SER A 47 -4.25 -1.17 16.15
CA SER A 47 -5.52 -0.49 16.35
C SER A 47 -6.70 -1.45 16.36
N VAL A 48 -7.77 -1.04 17.03
CA VAL A 48 -9.07 -1.66 16.91
C VAL A 48 -9.88 -0.94 15.84
N VAL A 49 -10.50 -1.72 14.96
CA VAL A 49 -11.51 -1.24 14.01
C VAL A 49 -12.87 -1.56 14.61
N PHE A 50 -13.68 -0.52 14.77
CA PHE A 50 -15.07 -0.66 15.20
C PHE A 50 -15.97 -1.03 14.03
N VAL A 51 -17.13 -1.58 14.35
CA VAL A 51 -18.10 -2.05 13.37
C VAL A 51 -18.61 -0.90 12.47
N ASP A 52 -18.71 0.32 13.01
CA ASP A 52 -19.09 1.57 12.30
C ASP A 52 -17.98 2.11 11.35
N GLY A 53 -16.85 1.40 11.27
CA GLY A 53 -15.70 1.74 10.46
C GLY A 53 -14.74 2.74 11.11
N THR A 54 -15.04 3.23 12.31
CA THR A 54 -14.08 4.07 13.05
C THR A 54 -12.93 3.24 13.60
N GLU A 55 -11.77 3.86 13.78
CA GLU A 55 -10.56 3.21 14.28
C GLU A 55 -10.06 3.93 15.53
N CYS A 56 -9.54 3.18 16.51
CA CYS A 56 -8.81 3.74 17.63
C CYS A 56 -7.50 2.97 17.87
N PRO A 57 -6.36 3.66 18.05
CA PRO A 57 -5.10 3.03 18.41
C PRO A 57 -5.20 2.26 19.73
N LEU A 58 -4.51 1.13 19.85
CA LEU A 58 -4.41 0.34 21.08
C LEU A 58 -3.05 0.50 21.76
N ALA A 59 -2.05 0.96 21.02
CA ALA A 59 -0.69 1.20 21.50
C ALA A 59 -0.02 2.30 20.67
N CYS A 60 1.21 2.67 21.03
CA CYS A 60 2.05 3.52 20.21
C CYS A 60 2.54 2.79 18.94
N ALA A 61 3.01 3.56 17.96
CA ALA A 61 3.61 3.00 16.75
C ALA A 61 4.88 2.21 17.11
N MET A 62 5.07 1.06 16.46
CA MET A 62 6.17 0.13 16.70
C MET A 62 6.56 -0.58 15.41
N ASP A 63 7.59 -1.44 15.46
CA ASP A 63 7.94 -2.27 14.31
C ASP A 63 6.82 -3.26 13.97
N GLY A 64 6.80 -3.74 12.73
CA GLY A 64 5.71 -4.57 12.22
C GLY A 64 5.54 -5.90 12.97
N LEU A 65 6.62 -6.51 13.44
CA LEU A 65 6.53 -7.77 14.20
C LEU A 65 5.93 -7.53 15.59
N ALA A 66 6.41 -6.50 16.29
CA ALA A 66 5.89 -6.12 17.60
C ALA A 66 4.39 -5.75 17.52
N ALA A 67 3.99 -4.99 16.50
CA ALA A 67 2.61 -4.56 16.33
C ALA A 67 1.66 -5.75 16.13
N ARG A 68 2.06 -6.72 15.32
CA ARG A 68 1.29 -7.96 15.09
C ARG A 68 1.20 -8.81 16.35
N GLN A 69 2.33 -9.03 17.03
CA GLN A 69 2.34 -9.77 18.29
C GLN A 69 1.42 -9.13 19.34
N PHE A 70 1.34 -7.80 19.34
CA PHE A 70 0.43 -7.06 20.21
C PHE A 70 -1.04 -7.36 19.88
N CYS A 71 -1.44 -7.23 18.61
CA CYS A 71 -2.80 -7.57 18.16
C CYS A 71 -3.16 -9.03 18.43
N GLN A 72 -2.25 -9.97 18.16
CA GLN A 72 -2.45 -11.41 18.41
C GLN A 72 -2.66 -11.72 19.89
N LYS A 73 -1.92 -11.06 20.79
CA LYS A 73 -2.12 -11.21 22.24
C LYS A 73 -3.51 -10.76 22.69
N ILE A 74 -4.00 -9.63 22.17
CA ILE A 74 -5.34 -9.14 22.50
C ILE A 74 -6.41 -10.06 21.93
N ALA A 75 -6.26 -10.51 20.68
CA ALA A 75 -7.20 -11.45 20.07
C ALA A 75 -7.29 -12.76 20.84
N ALA A 76 -6.17 -13.31 21.32
CA ALA A 76 -6.17 -14.52 22.12
C ALA A 76 -6.96 -14.36 23.44
N VAL A 77 -7.03 -13.16 24.00
CA VAL A 77 -7.77 -12.87 25.24
C VAL A 77 -9.25 -12.62 24.98
N HIS A 78 -9.57 -11.92 23.88
CA HIS A 78 -10.92 -11.41 23.63
C HIS A 78 -11.68 -12.15 22.53
N ASP A 79 -11.05 -13.14 21.89
CA ASP A 79 -11.56 -13.89 20.73
C ASP A 79 -11.99 -12.97 19.57
N TRP A 80 -11.21 -11.91 19.35
CA TRP A 80 -11.46 -10.94 18.29
C TRP A 80 -10.67 -11.30 17.04
N PRO A 81 -11.24 -11.14 15.83
CA PRO A 81 -10.51 -11.39 14.60
C PRO A 81 -9.30 -10.46 14.49
N VAL A 82 -8.12 -11.02 14.26
CA VAL A 82 -6.96 -10.24 13.82
C VAL A 82 -6.98 -10.22 12.31
N LYS A 83 -7.07 -9.02 11.73
CA LYS A 83 -6.56 -8.79 10.39
C LYS A 83 -5.04 -8.72 10.49
N ASP A 84 -4.45 -9.90 10.52
CA ASP A 84 -3.00 -10.02 10.44
C ASP A 84 -2.64 -9.79 8.98
N GLY A 85 -2.15 -8.60 8.71
CA GLY A 85 -1.50 -8.28 7.45
C GLY A 85 -0.19 -9.01 7.34
N ARG A 86 -0.25 -10.30 7.05
CA ARG A 86 0.88 -10.96 6.42
C ARG A 86 0.89 -10.52 4.97
N ALA A 87 1.36 -9.31 4.71
CA ALA A 87 2.38 -9.27 3.67
C ALA A 87 3.42 -10.30 4.15
N LEU A 88 3.38 -11.52 3.61
CA LEU A 88 4.54 -12.40 3.65
C LEU A 88 5.63 -11.50 3.10
N ASP A 89 6.49 -11.04 4.01
CA ASP A 89 7.68 -10.30 3.68
C ASP A 89 8.54 -11.26 2.85
N GLU A 90 8.30 -11.32 1.54
CA GLU A 90 9.44 -11.09 0.70
C GLU A 90 9.86 -9.67 1.05
N SER A 91 10.93 -9.52 1.85
CA SER A 91 11.50 -8.21 2.08
C SER A 91 11.65 -7.53 0.71
N ARG A 92 11.58 -6.19 0.66
CA ARG A 92 11.80 -5.45 -0.59
C ARG A 92 13.06 -5.93 -1.33
N GLU A 93 14.07 -6.37 -0.57
CA GLU A 93 15.31 -6.99 -1.04
C GLU A 93 15.10 -8.36 -1.70
N VAL A 94 14.24 -9.23 -1.17
CA VAL A 94 13.87 -10.52 -1.79
C VAL A 94 13.03 -10.29 -3.05
N ALA A 95 12.04 -9.40 -3.00
CA ALA A 95 11.25 -9.04 -4.18
C ALA A 95 12.14 -8.43 -5.27
N GLN A 96 13.10 -7.57 -4.88
CA GLN A 96 14.12 -7.01 -5.77
C GLN A 96 15.02 -8.10 -6.34
N ALA A 97 15.53 -9.02 -5.54
CA ALA A 97 16.38 -10.11 -6.00
C ALA A 97 15.65 -11.02 -7.00
N ARG A 98 14.38 -11.33 -6.74
CA ARG A 98 13.52 -12.11 -7.63
C ARG A 98 13.25 -11.38 -8.94
N ILE A 99 12.88 -10.09 -8.89
CA ILE A 99 12.65 -9.27 -10.09
C ILE A 99 13.94 -9.13 -10.92
N MET A 100 15.07 -8.87 -10.26
CA MET A 100 16.39 -8.81 -10.89
C MET A 100 16.79 -10.15 -11.53
N ALA A 101 16.44 -11.28 -10.91
CA ALA A 101 16.69 -12.61 -11.46
C ALA A 101 15.79 -12.95 -12.66
N SER A 102 14.61 -12.34 -12.75
CA SER A 102 13.67 -12.52 -13.87
C SER A 102 13.90 -11.59 -15.06
N LEU A 103 14.88 -10.68 -14.97
CA LEU A 103 15.28 -9.87 -16.12
C LEU A 103 16.02 -10.72 -17.15
N ASP A 104 15.78 -10.41 -18.43
CA ASP A 104 16.51 -11.01 -19.54
C ASP A 104 18.01 -10.70 -19.44
N ASP A 105 18.85 -11.60 -19.95
CA ASP A 105 20.31 -11.44 -19.94
C ASP A 105 20.78 -10.20 -20.73
N ASN A 106 19.95 -9.65 -21.62
CA ASN A 106 20.22 -8.41 -22.32
C ASN A 106 20.05 -7.16 -21.46
N ASP A 107 19.32 -7.26 -20.34
CA ASP A 107 18.99 -6.13 -19.47
C ASP A 107 19.88 -5.99 -18.26
N ARG A 108 20.52 -7.11 -17.88
CA ARG A 108 21.38 -7.19 -16.71
C ARG A 108 22.77 -7.64 -17.11
N LYS A 109 23.79 -7.07 -16.48
CA LYS A 109 25.17 -7.56 -16.56
C LYS A 109 25.78 -7.54 -15.18
N THR A 110 26.73 -8.44 -14.92
CA THR A 110 27.51 -8.38 -13.67
C THR A 110 28.87 -7.77 -14.00
N VAL A 111 29.24 -6.70 -13.30
CA VAL A 111 30.56 -6.06 -13.41
C VAL A 111 31.16 -6.06 -12.01
N ASP A 112 32.32 -6.71 -11.84
CA ASP A 112 33.02 -6.81 -10.55
C ASP A 112 32.17 -7.34 -9.39
N GLY A 113 31.28 -8.31 -9.68
CA GLY A 113 30.35 -8.88 -8.70
C GLY A 113 29.13 -8.01 -8.40
N VAL A 114 29.01 -6.83 -9.02
CA VAL A 114 27.85 -5.93 -8.89
C VAL A 114 26.90 -6.13 -10.07
N GLY A 115 25.64 -6.45 -9.78
CA GLY A 115 24.58 -6.50 -10.77
C GLY A 115 24.22 -5.10 -11.27
N MET A 116 24.44 -4.86 -12.56
CA MET A 116 24.12 -3.62 -13.26
C MET A 116 22.92 -3.86 -14.18
N VAL A 117 22.06 -2.84 -14.31
CA VAL A 117 20.89 -2.87 -15.18
C VAL A 117 21.00 -1.76 -16.21
N ASN A 118 20.65 -2.03 -17.45
CA ASN A 118 20.57 -0.99 -18.49
C ASN A 118 19.26 -0.15 -18.34
N MET A 119 19.10 0.87 -19.18
CA MET A 119 17.93 1.76 -19.09
C MET A 119 16.60 1.04 -19.41
N PRO A 120 16.50 0.22 -20.47
CA PRO A 120 15.32 -0.62 -20.68
C PRO A 120 14.98 -1.51 -19.49
N GLY A 121 15.97 -2.20 -18.93
CA GLY A 121 15.82 -3.05 -17.75
C GLY A 121 15.34 -2.28 -16.52
N THR A 122 15.78 -1.03 -16.33
CA THR A 122 15.27 -0.14 -15.27
C THR A 122 13.76 0.10 -15.43
N GLY A 123 13.31 0.33 -16.67
CA GLY A 123 11.89 0.44 -17.01
C GLY A 123 11.10 -0.84 -16.69
N ARG A 124 11.61 -2.00 -17.12
CA ARG A 124 10.97 -3.30 -16.87
C ARG A 124 10.90 -3.61 -15.37
N ILE A 125 11.96 -3.34 -14.61
CA ILE A 125 11.97 -3.49 -13.15
C ILE A 125 10.85 -2.64 -12.52
N ALA A 126 10.71 -1.38 -12.93
CA ALA A 126 9.68 -0.50 -12.38
C ALA A 126 8.26 -1.05 -12.64
N ALA A 127 8.00 -1.54 -13.85
CA ALA A 127 6.75 -2.21 -14.21
C ALA A 127 6.49 -3.47 -13.36
N MET A 128 7.51 -4.30 -13.18
CA MET A 128 7.41 -5.54 -12.42
C MET A 128 7.16 -5.29 -10.93
N PHE A 129 7.79 -4.27 -10.34
CA PHE A 129 7.50 -3.86 -8.96
C PHE A 129 6.06 -3.36 -8.79
N ALA A 130 5.58 -2.53 -9.72
CA ALA A 130 4.21 -2.02 -9.66
C ALA A 130 3.17 -3.15 -9.76
N HIS A 131 3.43 -4.12 -10.64
CA HIS A 131 2.61 -5.32 -10.78
C HIS A 131 2.66 -6.24 -9.57
N ASP A 132 3.85 -6.51 -9.04
CA ASP A 132 4.05 -7.37 -7.86
C ASP A 132 3.44 -6.76 -6.58
N ALA A 133 3.48 -5.44 -6.47
CA ALA A 133 2.75 -4.70 -5.44
C ALA A 133 1.22 -4.84 -5.58
N GLY A 134 0.74 -5.32 -6.73
CA GLY A 134 -0.66 -5.62 -6.95
C GLY A 134 -1.48 -4.42 -7.42
N LEU A 135 -0.87 -3.40 -8.02
CA LEU A 135 -1.59 -2.22 -8.48
C LEU A 135 -2.47 -2.51 -9.71
N PRO A 136 -3.65 -1.87 -9.83
CA PRO A 136 -4.40 -1.81 -11.08
C PRO A 136 -3.57 -1.17 -12.20
N TYR A 137 -3.84 -1.53 -13.47
CA TYR A 137 -3.06 -1.09 -14.63
C TYR A 137 -2.89 0.43 -14.67
N GLY A 138 -3.99 1.18 -14.56
CA GLY A 138 -3.95 2.65 -14.59
C GLY A 138 -3.10 3.25 -13.47
N PHE A 139 -3.11 2.63 -12.29
CA PHE A 139 -2.35 3.12 -11.13
C PHE A 139 -0.88 2.81 -11.29
N ALA A 140 -0.58 1.59 -11.72
CA ALA A 140 0.77 1.12 -11.99
C ALA A 140 1.44 1.94 -13.09
N MET A 141 0.75 2.21 -14.21
CA MET A 141 1.29 3.04 -15.29
C MET A 141 1.66 4.45 -14.81
N GLU A 142 0.77 5.07 -14.04
CA GLU A 142 1.02 6.41 -13.51
C GLU A 142 2.18 6.42 -12.49
N ALA A 143 2.20 5.45 -11.56
CA ALA A 143 3.25 5.31 -10.57
C ALA A 143 4.63 5.08 -11.21
N VAL A 144 4.71 4.18 -12.20
CA VAL A 144 5.94 3.89 -12.95
C VAL A 144 6.43 5.13 -13.69
N THR A 145 5.51 5.83 -14.39
CA THR A 145 5.84 7.05 -15.15
C THR A 145 6.42 8.13 -14.24
N ARG A 146 5.80 8.39 -13.08
CA ARG A 146 6.28 9.39 -12.12
C ARG A 146 7.63 9.00 -11.55
N ARG A 147 7.79 7.73 -11.13
CA ARG A 147 9.02 7.24 -10.52
C ARG A 147 10.21 7.29 -11.49
N LEU A 148 10.01 6.89 -12.74
CA LEU A 148 11.04 7.03 -13.78
C LEU A 148 11.35 8.50 -14.03
N THR A 149 10.34 9.36 -14.19
CA THR A 149 10.55 10.80 -14.40
C THR A 149 11.35 11.43 -13.25
N ALA A 150 11.04 11.09 -11.99
CA ALA A 150 11.78 11.56 -10.83
C ALA A 150 13.24 11.08 -10.83
N LEU A 151 13.47 9.80 -11.15
CA LEU A 151 14.82 9.25 -11.31
C LEU A 151 15.64 10.03 -12.34
N PHE A 152 15.08 10.30 -13.52
CA PHE A 152 15.79 11.02 -14.58
C PHE A 152 16.05 12.50 -14.24
N ARG A 153 15.17 13.15 -13.48
CA ARG A 153 15.44 14.50 -12.95
C ARG A 153 16.65 14.53 -12.00
N GLN A 154 16.91 13.44 -11.27
CA GLN A 154 18.06 13.31 -10.38
C GLN A 154 19.33 12.91 -11.13
N MET A 155 19.19 12.18 -12.25
CA MET A 155 20.30 11.70 -13.08
C MET A 155 20.80 12.71 -14.13
N VAL A 156 20.53 14.02 -13.97
CA VAL A 156 21.04 15.04 -14.91
C VAL A 156 22.57 15.10 -14.82
N ILE A 157 23.23 14.32 -15.67
CA ILE A 157 24.69 14.27 -15.80
C ILE A 157 25.08 15.15 -16.98
N PRO A 158 25.88 16.22 -16.77
CA PRO A 158 26.31 17.09 -17.86
C PRO A 158 26.98 16.30 -19.00
N GLY A 159 26.48 16.46 -20.22
CA GLY A 159 27.05 15.83 -21.42
C GLY A 159 26.50 14.46 -21.80
N GLN A 160 25.47 13.93 -21.11
CA GLN A 160 24.75 12.72 -21.54
C GLN A 160 23.37 13.06 -22.10
N ASP A 161 22.94 12.29 -23.11
CA ASP A 161 21.57 12.34 -23.61
C ASP A 161 20.64 11.59 -22.64
N THR A 162 20.21 12.32 -21.60
CA THR A 162 19.28 11.80 -20.59
C THR A 162 17.88 11.56 -21.14
N ASP A 163 17.53 12.19 -22.27
CA ASP A 163 16.21 12.06 -22.88
C ASP A 163 16.06 10.76 -23.66
N GLU A 164 17.07 10.36 -24.44
CA GLU A 164 17.07 9.05 -25.11
C GLU A 164 16.98 7.89 -24.11
N HIS A 165 17.78 7.96 -23.04
CA HIS A 165 17.75 6.98 -21.95
C HIS A 165 16.41 6.94 -21.21
N ARG A 166 15.78 8.10 -21.00
CA ARG A 166 14.44 8.22 -20.41
C ARG A 166 13.40 7.58 -21.30
N GLN A 167 13.43 7.86 -22.60
CA GLN A 167 12.50 7.28 -23.55
C GLN A 167 12.65 5.75 -23.60
N ALA A 168 13.87 5.24 -23.69
CA ALA A 168 14.13 3.79 -23.71
C ALA A 168 13.62 3.07 -22.45
N ALA A 169 13.76 3.67 -21.26
CA ALA A 169 13.21 3.11 -20.03
C ALA A 169 11.68 3.16 -20.01
N MET A 170 11.07 4.26 -20.48
CA MET A 170 9.62 4.41 -20.53
C MET A 170 8.96 3.45 -21.53
N ASP A 171 9.56 3.27 -22.71
CA ASP A 171 9.07 2.35 -23.73
C ASP A 171 9.11 0.90 -23.22
N ALA A 172 10.25 0.49 -22.65
CA ALA A 172 10.40 -0.85 -22.09
C ALA A 172 9.46 -1.11 -20.90
N ALA A 173 9.21 -0.10 -20.06
CA ALA A 173 8.21 -0.18 -19.00
C ALA A 173 6.80 -0.39 -19.57
N THR A 174 6.43 0.38 -20.60
CA THR A 174 5.12 0.31 -21.25
C THR A 174 4.90 -1.06 -21.90
N ASP A 175 5.90 -1.58 -22.62
CA ASP A 175 5.85 -2.91 -23.23
C ASP A 175 5.67 -4.00 -22.16
N LYS A 176 6.43 -3.91 -21.05
CA LYS A 176 6.32 -4.89 -19.97
C LYS A 176 4.98 -4.81 -19.25
N MET A 177 4.43 -3.60 -19.07
CA MET A 177 3.10 -3.40 -18.52
C MET A 177 2.01 -4.00 -19.42
N ALA A 178 2.12 -3.84 -20.75
CA ALA A 178 1.19 -4.44 -21.70
C ALA A 178 1.25 -5.99 -21.66
N GLU A 179 2.41 -6.57 -21.39
CA GLU A 179 2.57 -8.01 -21.17
C GLU A 179 1.91 -8.47 -19.86
N LEU A 180 2.26 -7.83 -18.74
CA LEU A 180 1.81 -8.21 -17.40
C LEU A 180 0.29 -8.06 -17.22
N TYR A 181 -0.29 -7.01 -17.81
CA TYR A 181 -1.70 -6.67 -17.68
C TYR A 181 -2.52 -7.11 -18.91
N ARG A 182 -2.04 -8.09 -19.67
CA ARG A 182 -2.72 -8.57 -20.88
C ARG A 182 -4.12 -9.08 -20.56
N GLY A 183 -5.11 -8.54 -21.24
CA GLY A 183 -6.52 -8.92 -21.07
C GLY A 183 -7.22 -8.20 -19.91
N GLU A 184 -6.53 -7.28 -19.22
CA GLU A 184 -7.17 -6.42 -18.25
C GLU A 184 -7.99 -5.31 -18.91
N LYS A 185 -9.07 -4.89 -18.24
CA LYS A 185 -9.85 -3.74 -18.68
C LYS A 185 -9.10 -2.45 -18.35
N PRO A 186 -9.12 -1.44 -19.24
CA PRO A 186 -8.59 -0.12 -18.92
C PRO A 186 -9.23 0.43 -17.64
N GLN A 187 -8.41 0.89 -16.70
CA GLN A 187 -8.84 1.60 -15.50
C GLN A 187 -8.24 3.01 -15.52
N PRO A 188 -8.95 4.00 -14.96
CA PRO A 188 -8.42 5.36 -14.84
C PRO A 188 -7.14 5.38 -13.99
N GLY A 189 -6.28 6.36 -14.27
CA GLY A 189 -5.10 6.64 -13.45
C GLY A 189 -5.46 7.19 -12.06
N LEU A 190 -4.48 7.19 -11.15
CA LEU A 190 -4.65 7.77 -9.81
C LEU A 190 -5.00 9.26 -9.87
N SER A 191 -4.40 9.99 -10.81
CA SER A 191 -4.64 11.43 -10.99
C SER A 191 -6.05 11.79 -11.46
N GLU A 192 -6.73 10.86 -12.12
CA GLU A 192 -8.11 10.98 -12.61
C GLU A 192 -9.13 10.64 -11.51
N LEU A 193 -8.69 9.90 -10.49
CA LEU A 193 -9.51 9.48 -9.37
C LEU A 193 -9.34 10.44 -8.18
N GLY A 194 -10.46 10.83 -7.57
CA GLY A 194 -10.42 11.37 -6.22
C GLY A 194 -10.02 10.28 -5.21
N THR A 195 -9.75 10.70 -3.98
CA THR A 195 -9.51 9.84 -2.80
C THR A 195 -10.51 8.69 -2.68
N HIS A 196 -11.80 8.99 -2.76
CA HIS A 196 -12.86 7.99 -2.73
C HIS A 196 -12.76 7.00 -3.90
N GLY A 197 -12.57 7.51 -5.12
CA GLY A 197 -12.46 6.68 -6.32
C GLY A 197 -11.29 5.70 -6.26
N ALA A 198 -10.12 6.17 -5.80
CA ALA A 198 -8.95 5.31 -5.62
C ALA A 198 -9.21 4.18 -4.61
N GLY A 199 -9.87 4.49 -3.49
CA GLY A 199 -10.23 3.50 -2.47
C GLY A 199 -11.19 2.42 -2.97
N VAL A 200 -12.20 2.80 -3.76
CA VAL A 200 -13.15 1.84 -4.37
C VAL A 200 -12.44 0.96 -5.39
N VAL A 201 -11.69 1.55 -6.32
CA VAL A 201 -11.06 0.83 -7.43
C VAL A 201 -10.06 -0.22 -6.92
N ILE A 202 -9.23 0.10 -5.92
CA ILE A 202 -8.27 -0.88 -5.40
C ILE A 202 -8.95 -2.07 -4.71
N ALA A 203 -10.05 -1.83 -3.99
CA ALA A 203 -10.83 -2.88 -3.34
C ALA A 203 -11.53 -3.79 -4.37
N ASP A 204 -12.19 -3.19 -5.36
CA ASP A 204 -12.86 -3.92 -6.45
C ASP A 204 -11.84 -4.73 -7.26
N TYR A 205 -10.71 -4.12 -7.61
CA TYR A 205 -9.63 -4.77 -8.37
C TYR A 205 -9.08 -6.01 -7.67
N CYS A 206 -8.86 -5.93 -6.36
CA CYS A 206 -8.40 -7.06 -5.57
C CYS A 206 -9.47 -8.14 -5.45
N HIS A 207 -10.73 -7.74 -5.31
CA HIS A 207 -11.83 -8.68 -5.13
C HIS A 207 -12.10 -9.49 -6.39
N ASP A 208 -12.15 -8.82 -7.55
CA ASP A 208 -12.34 -9.44 -8.86
C ASP A 208 -11.25 -10.48 -9.19
N ARG A 209 -10.09 -10.39 -8.52
CA ARG A 209 -8.95 -11.30 -8.65
C ARG A 209 -8.87 -12.36 -7.56
N ASN A 210 -9.89 -12.48 -6.72
CA ASN A 210 -9.92 -13.41 -5.57
C ASN A 210 -8.68 -13.27 -4.67
N ARG A 211 -8.18 -12.05 -4.53
CA ARG A 211 -7.00 -11.78 -3.70
C ARG A 211 -7.28 -12.04 -2.24
N THR A 212 -6.23 -12.42 -1.52
CA THR A 212 -6.30 -12.55 -0.06
C THR A 212 -6.36 -11.18 0.60
N ASP A 213 -6.70 -11.12 1.90
CA ASP A 213 -6.59 -9.87 2.67
C ASP A 213 -5.17 -9.28 2.61
N ASP A 214 -4.17 -10.16 2.57
CA ASP A 214 -2.76 -9.81 2.53
C ASP A 214 -2.36 -9.15 1.22
N ASP A 215 -2.77 -9.74 0.10
CA ASP A 215 -2.57 -9.17 -1.24
C ASP A 215 -3.29 -7.83 -1.39
N TYR A 216 -4.49 -7.71 -0.81
CA TYR A 216 -5.24 -6.46 -0.78
C TYR A 216 -4.52 -5.38 0.04
N GLN A 217 -4.00 -5.70 1.22
CA GLN A 217 -3.26 -4.73 2.04
C GLN A 217 -1.97 -4.27 1.37
N ARG A 218 -1.24 -5.18 0.71
CA ARG A 218 -0.05 -4.83 -0.09
C ARG A 218 -0.42 -3.85 -1.21
N ALA A 219 -1.48 -4.15 -1.94
CA ALA A 219 -1.97 -3.30 -3.04
C ALA A 219 -2.49 -1.94 -2.56
N LEU A 220 -3.16 -1.89 -1.41
CA LEU A 220 -3.60 -0.64 -0.77
C LEU A 220 -2.40 0.20 -0.34
N THR A 221 -1.39 -0.40 0.29
CA THR A 221 -0.18 0.31 0.72
C THR A 221 0.54 0.94 -0.49
N ALA A 222 0.76 0.17 -1.56
CA ALA A 222 1.36 0.68 -2.78
C ALA A 222 0.53 1.78 -3.45
N THR A 223 -0.81 1.69 -3.35
CA THR A 223 -1.72 2.73 -3.86
C THR A 223 -1.55 4.03 -3.07
N LEU A 224 -1.44 3.94 -1.74
CA LEU A 224 -1.22 5.10 -0.86
C LEU A 224 0.16 5.73 -1.08
N GLU A 225 1.21 4.94 -1.29
CA GLU A 225 2.55 5.44 -1.66
C GLU A 225 2.50 6.22 -2.97
N ALA A 226 1.87 5.66 -4.01
CA ALA A 226 1.74 6.32 -5.31
C ALA A 226 0.89 7.61 -5.25
N LEU A 227 -0.17 7.62 -4.43
CA LEU A 227 -0.95 8.82 -4.15
C LEU A 227 -0.15 9.86 -3.35
N GLY A 228 0.65 9.42 -2.38
CA GLY A 228 1.55 10.27 -1.61
C GLY A 228 2.54 11.01 -2.51
N ASP A 229 3.17 10.30 -3.45
CA ASP A 229 4.05 10.89 -4.47
C ASP A 229 3.29 11.92 -5.32
N LEU A 230 2.12 11.55 -5.85
CA LEU A 230 1.25 12.44 -6.63
C LEU A 230 0.90 13.73 -5.87
N TRP A 231 0.51 13.63 -4.60
CA TRP A 231 0.13 14.78 -3.79
C TRP A 231 1.32 15.66 -3.45
N THR A 232 2.49 15.06 -3.24
CA THR A 232 3.75 15.79 -3.04
C THR A 232 4.09 16.62 -4.27
N GLU A 233 3.98 16.06 -5.46
CA GLU A 233 4.20 16.78 -6.72
C GLU A 233 3.18 17.92 -6.94
N ARG A 234 1.95 17.76 -6.43
CA ARG A 234 0.92 18.80 -6.46
C ARG A 234 1.09 19.87 -5.37
N GLY A 235 2.11 19.77 -4.51
CA GLY A 235 2.36 20.73 -3.45
C GLY A 235 1.33 20.67 -2.31
N ILE A 236 0.64 19.54 -2.14
CA ILE A 236 -0.35 19.36 -1.07
C ILE A 236 0.38 19.21 0.26
N GLY A 237 -0.03 20.01 1.26
CA GLY A 237 0.57 20.02 2.59
C GLY A 237 0.42 18.70 3.33
N GLU A 238 1.31 18.42 4.27
CA GLU A 238 1.33 17.17 5.05
C GLU A 238 0.02 16.88 5.80
N VAL A 239 -0.58 17.88 6.45
CA VAL A 239 -1.85 17.73 7.17
C VAL A 239 -2.98 17.29 6.22
N GLU A 240 -3.03 17.87 5.03
CA GLU A 240 -4.04 17.54 4.04
C GLU A 240 -3.79 16.16 3.41
N ARG A 241 -2.52 15.80 3.13
CA ARG A 241 -2.16 14.44 2.68
C ARG A 241 -2.53 13.37 3.69
N ASN A 242 -2.36 13.61 4.98
CA ASN A 242 -2.78 12.67 6.03
C ASN A 242 -4.30 12.47 6.00
N ARG A 243 -5.09 13.56 5.94
CA ARG A 243 -6.55 13.48 5.82
C ARG A 243 -6.99 12.70 4.57
N MET A 244 -6.34 12.95 3.44
CA MET A 244 -6.64 12.27 2.17
C MET A 244 -6.25 10.79 2.20
N THR A 245 -5.16 10.45 2.87
CA THR A 245 -4.73 9.06 3.14
C THR A 245 -5.80 8.32 3.94
N ASP A 246 -6.28 8.92 5.02
CA ASP A 246 -7.33 8.35 5.87
C ASP A 246 -8.63 8.13 5.08
N GLU A 247 -8.98 9.05 4.20
CA GLU A 247 -10.18 8.96 3.35
C GLU A 247 -10.10 7.79 2.35
N VAL A 248 -8.94 7.58 1.72
CA VAL A 248 -8.69 6.45 0.82
C VAL A 248 -8.75 5.13 1.59
N MET A 249 -8.10 5.06 2.75
CA MET A 249 -8.09 3.87 3.61
C MET A 249 -9.50 3.50 4.06
N ASP A 250 -10.26 4.43 4.63
CA ASP A 250 -11.63 4.18 5.11
C ASP A 250 -12.54 3.71 3.97
N THR A 251 -12.51 4.41 2.83
CA THR A 251 -13.30 4.03 1.65
C THR A 251 -12.95 2.62 1.19
N SER A 252 -11.66 2.33 1.06
CA SER A 252 -11.19 1.05 0.56
C SER A 252 -11.56 -0.10 1.51
N LEU A 253 -11.33 0.07 2.80
CA LEU A 253 -11.62 -0.95 3.80
C LEU A 253 -13.11 -1.27 3.86
N ARG A 254 -13.97 -0.24 3.91
CA ARG A 254 -15.44 -0.42 3.88
C ARG A 254 -15.86 -1.20 2.65
N ARG A 255 -15.32 -0.85 1.48
CA ARG A 255 -15.64 -1.51 0.21
C ARG A 255 -15.16 -2.97 0.19
N TRP A 256 -13.90 -3.22 0.51
CA TRP A 256 -13.30 -4.56 0.57
C TRP A 256 -14.09 -5.50 1.47
N PHE A 257 -14.50 -4.99 2.63
CA PHE A 257 -15.29 -5.76 3.56
C PHE A 257 -16.69 -6.10 3.04
N ALA A 258 -17.37 -5.13 2.44
CA ALA A 258 -18.68 -5.37 1.83
C ALA A 258 -18.60 -6.46 0.75
N LEU A 259 -17.56 -6.42 -0.08
CA LEU A 259 -17.33 -7.42 -1.15
C LEU A 259 -17.00 -8.81 -0.61
N THR A 260 -16.27 -8.91 0.50
CA THR A 260 -15.87 -10.18 1.12
C THR A 260 -16.93 -10.77 2.06
N GLY A 261 -18.15 -10.22 2.07
CA GLY A 261 -19.26 -10.70 2.89
C GLY A 261 -19.05 -10.45 4.39
N ARG A 262 -18.13 -9.55 4.74
CA ARG A 262 -17.84 -9.17 6.12
C ARG A 262 -18.67 -7.94 6.46
N VAL A 263 -19.63 -8.09 7.36
CA VAL A 263 -20.57 -7.03 7.72
C VAL A 263 -19.80 -5.79 8.20
N VAL A 264 -19.95 -4.68 7.47
CA VAL A 264 -19.73 -3.32 7.99
C VAL A 264 -21.08 -2.99 8.61
N ALA A 265 -21.24 -2.90 9.93
CA ALA A 265 -22.51 -2.33 10.40
C ALA A 265 -22.45 -0.82 10.15
N GLY A 266 -23.51 -0.32 9.52
CA GLY A 266 -23.64 1.11 9.21
C GLY A 266 -23.75 1.97 10.44
#